data_AF-A0A380FDX7-F1
#
_entry.id   AF-A0A380FDX7-F1
#
_cell.length_a   1.000
_cell.length_b   1.000
_cell.length_c   1.000
_cell.angle_alpha   90.00
_cell.angle_beta   90.00
_cell.angle_gamma   90.00
#
_symmetry.space_group_name_H-M   'P 1'
#
loop_
_entity.id
_entity.type
_entity.pdbx_description
1 polymer ?
#
loop_
_entity_poly.entity_id
_entity_poly.type
_entity_poly.pdbx_seq_one_letter_code
_entity_poly.pdbx_strand_id
1 'polypeptide(L)' 'MKKISKEEIYKKTGIQFLSFNTLYQLYEESSSLKKQASTILLVPDYLNYLLTGVSKNEITNLSTTQLMNVYKSELDQQTS' A
#
# COMPACT_ATOMS: atom_id res chain seq x y z
N MET A 1 0.55 -4.96 14.45
CA MET A 1 1.74 -4.82 13.59
C MET A 1 2.99 -4.79 14.47
N LYS A 2 4.10 -5.37 14.01
CA LYS A 2 5.41 -5.15 14.65
C LYS A 2 5.73 -3.64 14.56
N LYS A 3 6.25 -3.04 15.62
CA LYS A 3 6.77 -1.67 15.56
C LYS A 3 8.02 -1.68 14.69
N ILE A 4 7.94 -1.08 13.50
CA ILE A 4 9.06 -0.91 12.57
C ILE A 4 9.53 0.54 12.67
N SER A 5 10.85 0.77 12.58
CA SER A 5 11.38 2.13 12.63
C SER A 5 11.10 2.89 11.33
N LYS A 6 11.03 4.22 11.40
CA LYS A 6 10.90 5.07 10.20
C LYS A 6 12.07 4.83 9.23
N GLU A 7 13.27 4.62 9.75
CA GLU A 7 14.45 4.33 8.91
C GLU A 7 14.27 3.04 8.11
N GLU A 8 13.72 2.00 8.73
CA GLU A 8 13.51 0.72 8.06
C GLU A 8 12.40 0.78 6.99
N ILE A 9 11.31 1.51 7.26
CA ILE A 9 10.25 1.78 6.26
C ILE A 9 10.83 2.57 5.07
N TYR A 10 11.64 3.60 5.34
CA TYR A 10 12.27 4.38 4.28
C TYR A 10 13.23 3.54 3.44
N LYS A 11 14.06 2.69 4.07
CA LYS A 11 14.97 1.78 3.35
C LYS A 11 14.24 0.81 2.42
N LYS A 12 13.02 0.38 2.77
CA LYS A 12 12.22 -0.56 1.97
C LYS A 12 11.40 0.12 0.88
N THR A 13 10.93 1.34 1.13
CA THR A 13 9.93 2.01 0.27
C THR A 13 10.51 3.17 -0.54
N GLY A 14 11.60 3.79 -0.09
CA GLY A 14 12.19 4.98 -0.72
C GLY A 14 11.31 6.23 -0.69
N ILE A 15 10.17 6.20 0.02
CA ILE A 15 9.18 7.28 0.03
C ILE A 15 9.29 8.11 1.30
N GLN A 16 9.23 9.43 1.13
CA GLN A 16 9.16 10.39 2.23
C GLN A 16 7.89 10.17 3.06
N PHE A 17 7.99 10.38 4.38
CA PHE A 17 6.85 10.33 5.28
C PHE A 17 5.97 11.56 5.15
N LEU A 18 4.86 11.42 4.43
CA LEU A 18 3.80 12.43 4.34
C LEU A 18 2.57 11.87 5.05
N SER A 19 1.89 12.71 5.83
CA SER A 19 0.75 12.28 6.66
C SER A 19 -0.40 11.66 5.85
N PHE A 20 -0.46 11.96 4.56
CA PHE A 20 -1.47 11.46 3.64
C PHE A 20 -1.06 10.19 2.90
N ASN A 21 0.14 9.63 3.10
CA ASN A 21 0.53 8.37 2.46
C ASN A 21 -0.46 7.26 2.85
N THR A 22 -0.77 6.37 1.89
CA THR A 22 -1.72 5.26 2.08
C THR A 22 -1.35 4.35 3.25
N LEU A 23 -0.04 4.18 3.51
CA LEU A 23 0.46 3.47 4.70
C LEU A 23 -0.18 3.98 6.00
N TYR A 24 -0.27 5.31 6.18
CA TYR A 24 -0.85 5.89 7.40
C TYR A 24 -2.37 5.77 7.43
N GLN A 25 -3.03 5.93 6.28
CA GLN A 25 -4.47 5.74 6.18
C GLN A 25 -4.87 4.30 6.57
N LEU A 26 -4.14 3.29 6.08
CA LEU A 26 -4.35 1.89 6.44
C LEU A 26 -3.98 1.59 7.88
N TYR A 27 -2.96 2.26 8.44
CA TYR A 27 -2.58 2.09 9.83
C TYR A 27 -3.74 2.46 10.77
N GLU A 28 -4.39 3.60 10.52
CA GLU A 28 -5.52 4.11 11.30
C GLU A 28 -6.84 3.33 11.06
N GLU A 29 -6.93 2.59 9.95
CA GLU A 29 -8.13 1.80 9.65
C GLU A 29 -8.40 0.69 10.68
N SER A 30 -9.66 0.32 10.83
CA SER A 30 -10.10 -0.72 11.76
C SER A 30 -9.49 -2.09 11.44
N SER A 31 -9.10 -2.82 12.49
CA SER A 31 -8.53 -4.17 12.33
C SER A 31 -9.54 -5.18 11.77
N SER A 32 -10.83 -4.97 12.01
CA SER A 32 -11.91 -5.79 11.46
C SER A 32 -12.04 -5.62 9.95
N LEU A 33 -11.94 -4.39 9.43
CA LEU A 33 -12.00 -4.13 8.00
C LEU A 33 -10.75 -4.66 7.30
N LYS A 34 -9.56 -4.43 7.87
CA LYS A 34 -8.29 -4.98 7.35
C LYS A 34 -8.29 -6.50 7.24
N LYS A 35 -8.94 -7.21 8.16
CA LYS A 35 -9.08 -8.68 8.11
C LYS A 35 -10.07 -9.16 7.05
N GLN A 36 -11.06 -8.33 6.68
CA GLN A 36 -12.06 -8.66 5.66
C GLN A 36 -11.58 -8.29 4.25
N ALA A 37 -10.67 -7.32 4.14
CA ALA A 37 -10.11 -6.90 2.87
C ALA A 37 -9.12 -7.95 2.33
N SER A 38 -9.36 -8.43 1.11
CA SER A 38 -8.48 -9.35 0.39
C SER A 38 -7.51 -8.64 -0.55
N THR A 39 -7.80 -7.40 -0.93
CA THR A 39 -7.01 -6.61 -1.90
C THR A 39 -7.16 -5.13 -1.64
N ILE A 40 -6.11 -4.37 -1.94
CA ILE A 40 -6.12 -2.90 -1.99
C ILE A 40 -5.99 -2.51 -3.47
N LEU A 41 -6.92 -1.70 -3.96
CA LEU A 41 -6.89 -1.10 -5.29
C LEU A 41 -6.83 0.41 -5.17
N LEU A 42 -5.91 1.04 -5.89
CA LEU A 42 -5.86 2.49 -6.00
C LEU A 42 -6.99 3.00 -6.89
N VAL A 43 -7.35 4.27 -6.79
CA VAL A 43 -8.54 4.83 -7.48
C VAL A 43 -8.57 4.52 -8.99
N PRO A 44 -7.47 4.72 -9.76
CA PRO A 44 -7.47 4.36 -11.19
C PRO A 44 -7.63 2.86 -11.42
N ASP A 45 -7.01 2.04 -10.57
CA ASP A 45 -7.02 0.58 -10.68
C ASP A 45 -8.38 -0.01 -10.30
N TYR A 46 -9.08 0.60 -9.35
CA TYR A 46 -10.46 0.26 -9.01
C TYR A 46 -11.40 0.55 -10.18
N LEU A 47 -11.25 1.70 -10.84
CA LEU A 47 -12.02 2.02 -12.04
C LEU A 47 -11.73 1.02 -13.17
N ASN A 48 -10.46 0.67 -13.39
CA ASN A 48 -10.09 -0.38 -14.36
C ASN A 48 -10.70 -1.74 -14.01
N TYR A 49 -10.71 -2.12 -12.73
CA TYR A 49 -11.35 -3.35 -12.27
C TYR A 49 -12.85 -3.37 -12.57
N LEU A 50 -13.56 -2.26 -12.33
CA LEU A 50 -14.99 -2.17 -12.65
C LEU A 50 -15.29 -2.37 -14.14
N LEU A 51 -14.35 -1.97 -15.02
CA LEU A 51 -14.51 -2.09 -16.48
C LEU A 51 -14.06 -3.45 -17.05
N THR A 52 -13.08 -4.09 -16.41
CA THR A 52 -12.38 -5.26 -16.98
C THR A 52 -12.52 -6.53 -16.17
N GLY A 53 -12.91 -6.44 -14.90
CA GLY A 53 -12.84 -7.52 -13.91
C GLY A 53 -11.42 -7.88 -13.48
N VAL A 54 -10.40 -7.18 -13.97
CA VAL A 54 -8.98 -7.46 -13.66
C VAL A 54 -8.53 -6.61 -12.47
N SER A 55 -8.16 -7.27 -11.37
CA SER A 55 -7.66 -6.63 -10.16
C SER A 55 -6.13 -6.56 -10.21
N LYS A 56 -5.59 -5.39 -10.56
CA LYS A 56 -4.14 -5.15 -10.62
C LYS A 56 -3.84 -3.68 -10.35
N ASN A 57 -2.83 -3.40 -9.52
CA ASN A 57 -2.32 -2.04 -9.33
C ASN A 57 -1.24 -1.70 -10.36
N GLU A 58 -1.32 -0.51 -10.94
CA GLU A 58 -0.25 0.07 -11.76
C GLU A 58 0.94 0.47 -10.87
N ILE A 59 2.16 0.13 -11.31
CA ILE A 59 3.38 0.20 -10.47
C ILE A 59 3.73 1.65 -10.11
N THR A 60 3.57 2.59 -11.03
CA THR A 60 3.88 4.01 -10.80
C THR A 60 3.00 4.58 -9.71
N ASN A 61 1.70 4.33 -9.77
CA ASN A 61 0.76 4.77 -8.74
C ASN A 61 0.99 4.05 -7.41
N LEU A 62 1.25 2.74 -7.44
CA LEU A 62 1.58 1.93 -6.26
C LEU A 62 2.83 2.46 -5.54
N SER A 63 3.82 2.96 -6.27
CA SER A 63 5.05 3.50 -5.69
C SER A 63 4.80 4.70 -4.76
N THR A 64 3.71 5.45 -4.94
CA THR A 64 3.38 6.63 -4.13
C THR A 64 2.82 6.31 -2.74
N THR A 65 2.40 5.05 -2.53
CA THR A 65 1.61 4.63 -1.36
C THR A 65 2.43 4.43 -0.08
N GLN A 66 3.76 4.33 -0.20
CA GLN A 66 4.68 3.85 0.84
C GLN A 66 4.41 2.39 1.30
N LEU A 67 3.70 1.60 0.50
CA LEU A 67 3.46 0.16 0.76
C LEU A 67 4.30 -0.74 -0.15
N MET A 68 4.87 -0.20 -1.23
CA MET A 68 5.65 -0.98 -2.19
C MET A 68 7.10 -1.14 -1.73
N ASN A 69 7.61 -2.37 -1.81
CA ASN A 69 9.03 -2.63 -1.66
C ASN A 69 9.78 -2.30 -2.96
N VAL A 70 10.72 -1.36 -2.92
CA VAL A 70 11.43 -0.88 -4.12
C VAL A 70 12.31 -1.93 -4.79
N TYR A 71 12.73 -2.98 -4.06
CA TYR A 71 13.58 -4.04 -4.60
C TYR A 71 12.80 -5.17 -5.27
N LYS A 72 11.49 -5.26 -4.99
CA LYS A 72 10.61 -6.32 -5.50
C LYS A 72 9.50 -5.80 -6.41
N SER A 73 9.20 -4.51 -6.36
CA SER A 73 8.04 -3.89 -7.02
C SER A 73 6.71 -4.56 -6.63
N GLU A 74 6.64 -5.06 -5.40
CA GLU A 74 5.50 -5.74 -4.79
C GLU A 74 5.12 -5.08 -3.46
N LEU A 75 3.90 -5.32 -2.97
CA LEU A 75 3.49 -4.89 -1.63
C LEU A 75 4.39 -5.52 -0.56
N ASP A 76 4.88 -4.69 0.35
CA ASP A 76 5.70 -5.15 1.47
C ASP A 76 4.80 -5.70 2.58
N GLN A 77 4.89 -7.02 2.81
CA GLN A 77 4.09 -7.75 3.80
C GLN A 77 4.27 -7.28 5.25
N GLN A 78 5.29 -6.47 5.54
CA GLN A 78 5.53 -5.93 6.89
C GLN A 78 4.96 -4.51 7.05
N THR A 79 4.60 -3.86 5.94
CA THR A 79 3.88 -2.58 5.91
C THR A 79 2.37 -2.74 5.78
N SER A 80 1.90 -3.94 5.44
CA SER A 80 0.48 -4.36 5.37
C SER A 80 0.04 -5.02 6.68
#